data_AF-A0A9W8W8Z0-F1
#
_entry.id   AF-A0A9W8W8Z0-F1
#
_cell.length_a   1.000
_cell.length_b   1.000
_cell.length_c   1.000
_cell.angle_alpha   90.00
_cell.angle_beta   90.00
_cell.angle_gamma   90.00
#
_symmetry.space_group_name_H-M   'P 1'
#
loop_
_entity.id
_entity.type
_entity.pdbx_description
1 polymer ?
#
loop_
_entity_poly.entity_id
_entity_poly.type
_entity_poly.pdbx_seq_one_letter_code
_entity_poly.pdbx_strand_id
1 'polypeptide(L)'
;MALFIPRMHLFEIDDQPWFPPFLRVIVQAILAQTWSLNLLIPSRSPAQIATSNLIQHLDSLASLRFVDFCAGAGGPSPLIEQQVNTYLRNSNHEEVDFVLTDIHPNIDIWTRIASENPRITYDGQSVDASRVPERLVQSKDGRRLFRLFNLAFHHFDDNLA
;
A
#
# COMPACT_ATOMS: atom_id res chain seq x y z
N MET A 1 -18.12 -2.55 12.96
CA MET A 1 -19.10 -3.59 12.59
C MET A 1 -20.41 -3.32 13.31
N ALA A 2 -21.55 -3.47 12.65
CA ALA A 2 -22.84 -3.44 13.34
C ALA A 2 -22.94 -4.71 14.20
N LEU A 3 -23.36 -4.59 15.47
CA LEU A 3 -23.38 -5.68 16.46
C LEU A 3 -24.16 -6.95 16.03
N PHE A 4 -24.97 -6.87 14.97
CA PHE A 4 -25.92 -7.90 14.58
C PHE A 4 -25.68 -8.48 13.17
N ILE A 5 -24.66 -8.03 12.45
CA ILE A 5 -24.33 -8.56 11.12
C ILE A 5 -22.96 -9.22 11.21
N PRO A 6 -22.85 -10.55 10.99
CA PRO A 6 -21.55 -11.22 10.99
C PRO A 6 -20.67 -10.67 9.86
N ARG A 7 -19.34 -10.81 9.98
CA ARG A 7 -18.42 -10.47 8.89
C ARG A 7 -18.80 -11.28 7.65
N MET A 8 -19.06 -10.60 6.54
CA MET A 8 -19.25 -11.25 5.26
C MET A 8 -17.93 -11.20 4.50
N HIS A 9 -17.38 -12.37 4.17
CA HIS A 9 -16.23 -12.48 3.29
C HIS A 9 -16.71 -12.51 1.84
N LEU A 10 -16.92 -11.31 1.29
CA LEU A 10 -17.31 -11.11 -0.10
C LEU A 10 -16.07 -10.94 -0.98
N PHE A 11 -16.22 -11.18 -2.28
CA PHE A 11 -15.17 -10.97 -3.27
C PHE A 11 -15.35 -9.63 -3.99
N GLU A 12 -14.24 -9.06 -4.46
CA GLU A 12 -14.28 -7.99 -5.45
C GLU A 12 -14.42 -8.59 -6.85
N ILE A 13 -15.24 -7.95 -7.69
CA ILE A 13 -15.51 -8.47 -9.03
C ILE A 13 -14.25 -8.41 -9.91
N ASP A 14 -13.38 -7.43 -9.68
CA ASP A 14 -12.16 -7.22 -10.44
C ASP A 14 -11.01 -8.16 -10.05
N ASP A 15 -11.09 -8.82 -8.90
CA ASP A 15 -10.19 -9.93 -8.51
C ASP A 15 -10.45 -11.22 -9.30
N GLN A 16 -11.58 -11.33 -9.99
CA GLN A 16 -11.94 -12.58 -10.64
C GLN A 16 -11.02 -12.87 -11.83
N PRO A 17 -10.59 -14.13 -12.05
CA PRO A 17 -9.66 -14.48 -13.12
C PRO A 17 -10.24 -14.21 -14.53
N TRP A 18 -11.57 -14.19 -14.67
CA TRP A 18 -12.27 -13.85 -15.91
C TRP A 18 -12.48 -12.34 -16.12
N PHE A 19 -12.18 -11.51 -15.12
CA PHE A 19 -12.41 -10.08 -15.22
C PHE A 19 -11.46 -9.44 -16.25
N PRO A 20 -11.96 -8.58 -17.17
CA PRO A 20 -11.15 -8.01 -18.23
C PRO A 20 -9.92 -7.24 -17.69
N PRO A 21 -8.68 -7.57 -18.12
CA PRO A 21 -7.48 -6.96 -17.55
C PRO A 21 -7.45 -5.43 -17.65
N PHE A 22 -7.90 -4.86 -18.77
CA PHE A 22 -7.91 -3.40 -18.95
C PHE A 22 -8.89 -2.69 -17.99
N LEU A 23 -10.01 -3.35 -17.63
CA LEU A 23 -10.94 -2.80 -16.65
C LEU A 23 -10.34 -2.86 -15.24
N ARG A 24 -9.59 -3.92 -14.91
CA ARG A 24 -8.93 -4.04 -13.60
C ARG A 24 -7.97 -2.88 -13.37
N VAL A 25 -7.18 -2.55 -14.38
CA VAL A 25 -6.27 -1.38 -14.35
C VAL A 25 -7.04 -0.09 -14.06
N ILE A 26 -8.22 0.10 -14.68
CA ILE A 26 -9.06 1.28 -14.44
C ILE A 26 -9.63 1.29 -13.01
N VAL A 27 -10.14 0.16 -12.53
CA VAL A 27 -10.67 0.04 -11.15
C VAL A 27 -9.57 0.37 -10.14
N GLN A 28 -8.42 -0.28 -10.26
CA GLN A 28 -7.25 0.00 -9.41
C GLN A 28 -6.84 1.48 -9.44
N ALA A 29 -6.81 2.11 -10.62
CA ALA A 29 -6.46 3.53 -10.76
C ALA A 29 -7.48 4.46 -10.09
N ILE A 30 -8.78 4.18 -10.25
CA ILE A 30 -9.86 4.94 -9.59
C ILE A 30 -9.72 4.80 -8.07
N LEU A 31 -9.56 3.57 -7.56
CA LEU A 31 -9.40 3.31 -6.13
C LEU A 31 -8.17 4.01 -5.56
N ALA A 32 -7.03 3.97 -6.25
CA ALA A 32 -5.83 4.70 -5.85
C ALA A 32 -6.08 6.22 -5.77
N GLN A 33 -6.82 6.80 -6.72
CA GLN A 33 -7.16 8.21 -6.70
C GLN A 33 -8.01 8.62 -5.48
N THR A 34 -8.88 7.74 -4.98
CA THR A 34 -9.74 8.04 -3.82
C THR A 34 -8.96 8.34 -2.54
N TRP A 35 -7.77 7.77 -2.39
CA TRP A 35 -6.87 8.03 -1.26
C TRP A 35 -6.38 9.47 -1.15
N SER A 36 -6.40 10.19 -2.27
CA SER A 36 -5.97 11.58 -2.37
C SER A 36 -7.14 12.58 -2.33
N LEU A 37 -8.39 12.10 -2.34
CA LEU A 37 -9.56 12.97 -2.33
C LEU A 37 -9.84 13.51 -0.92
N ASN A 38 -10.11 14.81 -0.84
CA ASN A 38 -10.55 15.49 0.37
C ASN A 38 -12.07 15.59 0.37
N LEU A 39 -12.74 14.52 0.80
CA LEU A 39 -14.21 14.40 0.69
C LEU A 39 -14.98 15.09 1.83
N LEU A 40 -14.32 15.52 2.91
CA LEU A 40 -14.95 16.13 4.10
C LEU A 40 -14.15 17.31 4.67
N ILE A 41 -14.80 18.16 5.48
CA ILE A 41 -14.18 19.27 6.23
C ILE A 41 -14.03 18.84 7.69
N PRO A 42 -12.85 18.98 8.34
CA PRO A 42 -11.58 19.48 7.81
C PRO A 42 -10.89 18.49 6.85
N SER A 43 -10.31 19.05 5.78
CA SER A 43 -9.89 18.38 4.55
C SER A 43 -8.50 17.76 4.67
N ARG A 44 -8.46 16.56 5.27
CA ARG A 44 -7.32 15.65 5.13
C ARG A 44 -7.74 14.45 4.30
N SER A 45 -6.89 14.06 3.36
CA SER A 45 -7.15 12.86 2.56
C SER A 45 -7.00 11.62 3.44
N PRO A 46 -7.65 10.50 3.11
CA PRO A 46 -7.46 9.24 3.84
C PRO A 46 -5.97 8.85 3.96
N ALA A 47 -5.18 9.09 2.91
CA ALA A 47 -3.73 8.85 2.95
C ALA A 47 -3.03 9.75 3.97
N GLN A 48 -3.37 11.04 4.03
CA GLN A 48 -2.80 11.96 5.04
C GLN A 48 -3.12 11.53 6.46
N ILE A 49 -4.32 11.00 6.70
CA ILE A 49 -4.72 10.49 8.02
C ILE A 49 -3.89 9.25 8.35
N ALA A 50 -3.75 8.31 7.41
CA ALA A 50 -2.92 7.13 7.57
C ALA A 50 -1.46 7.48 7.87
N THR A 51 -0.84 8.38 7.10
CA THR A 51 0.54 8.84 7.31
C THR A 51 0.74 9.43 8.71
N SER A 52 -0.19 10.26 9.20
CA SER A 52 -0.06 10.82 10.54
C SER A 52 -0.05 9.76 11.63
N ASN A 53 -0.88 8.72 11.49
CA ASN A 53 -0.87 7.61 12.44
C ASN A 53 0.47 6.86 12.39
N LEU A 54 1.03 6.62 11.19
CA LEU A 54 2.34 5.98 11.05
C LEU A 54 3.45 6.81 11.74
N ILE A 55 3.50 8.11 11.47
CA ILE A 55 4.50 9.01 12.07
C ILE A 55 4.33 9.09 13.60
N GLN A 56 3.10 9.10 14.09
CA GLN A 56 2.81 9.26 15.52
C GLN A 56 3.10 7.98 16.33
N HIS A 57 2.87 6.81 15.74
CA HIS A 57 2.85 5.54 16.48
C HIS A 57 3.98 4.58 16.15
N LEU A 58 4.75 4.82 15.09
CA LEU A 58 5.91 3.98 14.76
C LEU A 58 7.19 4.59 15.32
N ASP A 59 7.74 3.92 16.32
CA ASP A 59 9.08 4.22 16.81
C ASP A 59 10.15 3.89 15.77
N SER A 60 11.17 4.73 15.68
CA SER A 60 12.32 4.53 14.80
C SER A 60 11.91 4.34 13.33
N LEU A 61 11.02 5.21 12.82
CA LEU A 61 10.53 5.18 11.44
C LEU A 61 11.66 5.04 10.39
N ALA A 62 12.81 5.71 10.60
CA ALA A 62 14.00 5.64 9.74
C ALA A 62 14.66 4.24 9.68
N SER A 63 14.35 3.35 10.62
CA SER A 63 14.84 1.97 10.65
C SER A 63 13.98 1.00 9.84
N LEU A 64 12.91 1.50 9.22
CA LEU A 64 11.92 0.69 8.51
C LEU A 64 12.12 0.72 7.00
N ARG A 65 11.70 -0.36 6.35
CA ARG A 65 11.43 -0.42 4.92
C ARG A 65 9.98 -0.84 4.73
N PHE A 66 9.24 -0.10 3.92
CA PHE A 66 7.82 -0.34 3.71
C PHE A 66 7.61 -1.26 2.51
N VAL A 67 6.74 -2.26 2.65
CA VAL A 67 6.28 -3.11 1.53
C VAL A 67 4.77 -3.17 1.58
N ASP A 68 4.13 -2.67 0.52
CA ASP A 68 2.69 -2.75 0.30
C ASP A 68 2.36 -4.06 -0.42
N PHE A 69 1.60 -4.93 0.23
CA PHE A 69 1.28 -6.28 -0.27
C PHE A 69 0.01 -6.35 -1.12
N CYS A 70 -0.72 -5.25 -1.21
CA CYS A 70 -1.97 -5.14 -1.96
C CYS A 70 -2.05 -3.74 -2.59
N ALA A 71 -0.98 -3.36 -3.30
CA ALA A 71 -0.79 -2.00 -3.74
C ALA A 71 -1.75 -1.55 -4.86
N GLY A 72 -2.36 -2.47 -5.60
CA GLY A 72 -3.17 -2.16 -6.78
C GLY A 72 -2.41 -1.25 -7.75
N ALA A 73 -2.96 -0.07 -8.06
CA ALA A 73 -2.30 0.96 -8.87
C ALA A 73 -1.30 1.84 -8.08
N GLY A 74 -0.86 1.39 -6.89
CA GLY A 74 -0.01 2.12 -5.95
C GLY A 74 -0.75 2.60 -4.70
N GLY A 75 -2.08 2.61 -4.70
CA GLY A 75 -2.89 2.95 -3.53
C GLY A 75 -2.49 4.29 -2.90
N PRO A 76 -2.44 4.40 -1.56
CA PRO A 76 -1.95 5.59 -0.88
C PRO A 76 -0.42 5.63 -0.77
N SER A 77 0.29 4.56 -1.13
CA SER A 77 1.70 4.36 -0.82
C SER A 77 2.62 5.47 -1.36
N PRO A 78 2.45 6.00 -2.59
CA PRO A 78 3.23 7.14 -3.06
C PRO A 78 3.05 8.41 -2.22
N LEU A 79 1.83 8.67 -1.74
CA LEU A 79 1.55 9.85 -0.91
C LEU A 79 2.04 9.66 0.53
N ILE A 80 1.94 8.43 1.07
CA ILE A 80 2.49 8.07 2.38
C ILE A 80 4.02 8.21 2.35
N GLU A 81 4.68 7.62 1.35
CA GLU A 81 6.13 7.72 1.17
C GLU A 81 6.57 9.19 1.17
N GLN A 82 5.94 10.03 0.35
CA GLN A 82 6.31 11.42 0.21
C GLN A 82 6.26 12.17 1.55
N GLN A 83 5.21 11.93 2.33
CA GLN A 83 4.99 12.59 3.61
C GLN A 83 5.90 12.04 4.71
N VAL A 84 6.09 10.72 4.77
CA VAL A 84 7.03 10.05 5.68
C VAL A 84 8.45 10.57 5.43
N ASN A 85 8.91 10.56 4.18
CA ASN A 85 10.26 10.99 3.86
C ASN A 85 10.44 12.51 4.01
N THR A 86 9.39 13.31 3.79
CA THR A 86 9.42 14.74 4.17
C THR A 86 9.61 14.93 5.67
N TYR A 87 8.87 14.19 6.49
CA TYR A 87 9.01 14.22 7.95
C TYR A 87 10.41 13.79 8.41
N LEU A 88 10.94 12.71 7.85
CA LEU A 88 12.29 12.21 8.15
C LEU A 88 13.37 13.20 7.78
N ARG A 89 13.33 13.78 6.57
CA ARG A 89 14.26 14.83 6.13
C ARG A 89 14.23 16.04 7.07
N ASN A 90 13.04 16.51 7.45
CA ASN A 90 12.89 17.65 8.36
C ASN A 90 13.38 17.35 9.79
N SER A 91 13.46 16.07 10.14
CA SER A 91 13.96 15.58 11.43
C SER A 91 15.42 15.13 11.37
N ASN A 92 16.15 15.42 10.28
CA ASN A 92 17.54 15.01 10.05
C ASN A 92 17.76 13.48 10.14
N HIS A 93 16.78 12.71 9.69
CA HIS A 93 16.88 11.25 9.58
C HIS A 93 17.01 10.83 8.12
N GLU A 94 17.57 9.64 7.91
CA GLU A 94 17.62 9.01 6.60
C GLU A 94 16.20 8.67 6.12
N GLU A 95 15.97 8.87 4.82
CA GLU A 95 14.76 8.47 4.14
C GLU A 95 14.63 6.95 4.06
N VAL A 96 13.40 6.47 3.93
CA VAL A 96 13.05 5.06 3.83
C VAL A 96 12.53 4.71 2.44
N ASP A 97 12.69 3.44 2.08
CA ASP A 97 12.22 2.94 0.80
C ASP A 97 10.84 2.26 0.94
N PHE A 98 10.05 2.36 -0.12
CA PHE A 98 8.76 1.73 -0.31
C PHE A 98 8.82 0.75 -1.48
N VAL A 99 8.16 -0.41 -1.33
CA VAL A 99 8.04 -1.43 -2.37
C VAL A 99 6.58 -1.72 -2.62
N LEU A 100 6.15 -1.66 -3.88
CA LEU A 100 4.79 -2.01 -4.30
C LEU A 100 4.75 -3.46 -4.77
N THR A 101 3.77 -4.22 -4.26
CA THR A 101 3.49 -5.59 -4.70
C THR A 101 1.99 -5.84 -4.66
N ASP A 102 1.52 -6.80 -5.47
CA ASP A 102 0.10 -7.11 -5.57
C ASP A 102 -0.09 -8.51 -6.17
N ILE A 103 -1.26 -9.11 -5.97
CA ILE A 103 -1.64 -10.35 -6.66
C ILE A 103 -1.91 -10.11 -8.16
N HIS A 104 -2.33 -8.88 -8.51
CA HIS A 104 -2.53 -8.37 -9.85
C HIS A 104 -1.67 -7.11 -10.10
N PRO A 105 -0.35 -7.25 -10.32
CA PRO A 105 0.57 -6.15 -10.53
C PRO A 105 0.17 -5.17 -11.64
N ASN A 106 0.23 -3.87 -11.34
CA ASN A 106 -0.03 -2.80 -12.32
C ASN A 106 1.28 -2.18 -12.83
N ILE A 107 1.98 -2.92 -13.69
CA ILE A 107 3.36 -2.63 -14.11
C ILE A 107 3.51 -1.25 -14.77
N ASP A 108 2.56 -0.85 -15.62
CA ASP A 108 2.65 0.43 -16.33
C ASP A 108 2.60 1.62 -15.37
N ILE A 109 1.67 1.58 -14.41
CA ILE A 109 1.54 2.63 -13.39
C ILE A 109 2.75 2.62 -12.45
N TRP A 110 3.19 1.44 -11.99
CA TRP A 110 4.33 1.35 -11.07
C TRP A 110 5.64 1.75 -11.72
N THR A 111 5.83 1.47 -13.01
CA THR A 111 7.00 1.94 -13.77
C THR A 111 7.06 3.46 -13.80
N ARG A 112 5.91 4.12 -14.00
CA ARG A 112 5.84 5.58 -13.95
C ARG A 112 6.15 6.11 -12.55
N ILE A 113 5.50 5.56 -11.51
CA ILE A 113 5.74 5.97 -10.11
C ILE A 113 7.22 5.86 -9.75
N ALA A 114 7.85 4.71 -10.03
CA ALA A 114 9.26 4.47 -9.72
C ALA A 114 10.21 5.34 -10.55
N SER A 115 9.83 5.74 -11.77
CA SER A 115 10.62 6.66 -12.58
C SER A 115 10.61 8.10 -12.05
N GLU A 116 9.53 8.49 -11.38
CA GLU A 116 9.35 9.83 -10.80
C GLU A 116 9.90 9.91 -9.37
N ASN A 117 10.09 8.77 -8.69
CA ASN A 117 10.51 8.72 -7.30
C ASN A 117 11.46 7.53 -7.00
N PRO A 118 12.76 7.79 -6.72
CA PRO A 118 13.73 6.73 -6.47
C PRO A 118 13.52 5.98 -5.15
N ARG A 119 12.69 6.49 -4.23
CA ARG A 119 12.32 5.83 -2.97
C ARG A 119 11.19 4.83 -3.12
N ILE A 120 10.60 4.72 -4.32
CA ILE A 120 9.57 3.73 -4.61
C ILE A 120 10.11 2.75 -5.65
N THR A 121 10.06 1.47 -5.29
CA THR A 121 10.35 0.35 -6.19
C THR A 121 9.16 -0.60 -6.21
N TYR A 122 9.20 -1.65 -7.02
CA TYR A 122 8.13 -2.64 -7.07
C TYR A 122 8.65 -4.04 -7.38
N ASP A 123 7.85 -5.06 -7.03
CA ASP A 123 8.02 -6.43 -7.52
C ASP A 123 6.96 -6.70 -8.59
N GLY A 124 7.39 -6.89 -9.84
CA GLY A 124 6.48 -7.11 -10.96
C GLY A 124 5.86 -8.50 -11.01
N GLN A 125 6.24 -9.42 -10.12
CA GLN A 125 5.62 -10.73 -10.04
C GLN A 125 4.31 -10.67 -9.25
N SER A 126 3.36 -11.55 -9.59
CA SER A 126 2.16 -11.76 -8.78
C SER A 126 2.56 -12.27 -7.39
N VAL A 127 2.08 -11.59 -6.35
CA VAL A 127 2.38 -11.90 -4.95
C VAL A 127 1.08 -12.16 -4.20
N ASP A 128 0.95 -13.38 -3.68
CA ASP A 128 -0.09 -13.72 -2.72
C ASP A 128 0.33 -13.24 -1.33
N ALA A 129 -0.38 -12.24 -0.81
CA ALA A 129 -0.08 -11.62 0.47
C ALA A 129 -0.25 -12.57 1.68
N SER A 130 -0.98 -13.68 1.53
CA SER A 130 -1.05 -14.74 2.54
C SER A 130 0.19 -15.64 2.55
N ARG A 131 1.00 -15.60 1.48
CA ARG A 131 2.18 -16.46 1.26
C ARG A 131 3.33 -15.64 0.66
N VAL A 132 3.79 -14.67 1.45
CA VAL A 132 4.84 -13.73 1.04
C VAL A 132 6.16 -14.45 0.73
N PRO A 133 6.77 -14.24 -0.45
CA PRO A 133 8.06 -14.83 -0.80
C PRO A 133 9.22 -14.19 -0.03
N GLU A 134 10.25 -14.98 0.31
CA GLU A 134 11.40 -14.53 1.10
C GLU A 134 12.11 -13.28 0.55
N ARG A 135 12.15 -13.13 -0.79
CA ARG A 135 12.76 -11.99 -1.47
C ARG A 135 12.16 -10.63 -1.09
N LEU A 136 10.92 -10.61 -0.57
CA LEU A 136 10.23 -9.40 -0.10
C LEU A 136 10.35 -9.20 1.40
N VAL A 137 10.76 -10.23 2.14
CA VAL A 137 10.94 -10.18 3.60
C VAL A 137 12.37 -9.81 3.99
N GLN A 138 13.34 -10.24 3.18
CA GLN A 138 14.75 -9.99 3.43
C GLN A 138 15.13 -8.56 3.03
N SER A 139 15.65 -7.79 3.98
CA SER A 139 16.26 -6.48 3.75
C SER A 139 17.77 -6.66 3.57
N LYS A 140 18.32 -6.05 2.51
CA LYS A 140 19.77 -6.05 2.24
C LYS A 140 20.52 -5.02 3.08
N ASP A 141 19.81 -3.98 3.52
CA ASP A 141 20.29 -2.82 4.26
C ASP A 141 20.10 -2.94 5.79
N GLY A 142 19.60 -4.07 6.28
CA GLY A 142 19.38 -4.33 7.71
C GLY A 142 18.17 -3.62 8.31
N ARG A 143 17.36 -2.92 7.49
CA ARG A 143 16.11 -2.28 7.91
C ARG A 143 15.04 -3.31 8.23
N ARG A 144 14.22 -3.01 9.23
CA ARG A 144 13.08 -3.87 9.60
C ARG A 144 11.96 -3.69 8.58
N LEU A 145 11.33 -4.79 8.20
CA LEU A 145 10.17 -4.76 7.31
C LEU A 145 8.94 -4.21 8.04
N PHE A 146 8.32 -3.18 7.46
CA PHE A 146 6.96 -2.77 7.77
C PHE A 146 6.02 -3.23 6.66
N ARG A 147 5.09 -4.12 6.99
CA ARG A 147 4.09 -4.62 6.03
C ARG A 147 2.90 -3.69 6.01
N LEU A 148 2.61 -3.12 4.85
CA LEU A 148 1.48 -2.25 4.63
C LEU A 148 0.38 -3.00 3.88
N PHE A 149 -0.86 -2.83 4.34
CA PHE A 149 -2.07 -3.42 3.74
C PHE A 149 -3.13 -2.32 3.66
N ASN A 150 -3.35 -1.77 2.47
CA ASN A 150 -4.27 -0.67 2.25
C ASN A 150 -5.60 -1.20 1.71
N LEU A 151 -6.69 -1.06 2.48
CA LEU A 151 -8.02 -1.56 2.12
C LEU A 151 -8.01 -3.01 1.59
N ALA A 152 -7.26 -3.90 2.24
CA ALA A 152 -7.06 -5.26 1.73
C ALA A 152 -7.57 -6.36 2.69
N PHE A 153 -7.90 -6.01 3.94
CA PHE A 153 -8.24 -7.02 4.94
C PHE A 153 -9.48 -7.85 4.59
N HIS A 154 -10.37 -7.33 3.74
CA HIS A 154 -11.56 -8.06 3.28
C HIS A 154 -11.26 -9.17 2.27
N HIS A 155 -10.06 -9.21 1.67
CA HIS A 155 -9.68 -10.35 0.80
C HIS A 155 -9.31 -11.60 1.63
N PHE A 156 -8.95 -11.44 2.90
CA PHE A 156 -8.56 -12.54 3.79
C PHE A 156 -9.75 -13.13 4.54
N ASP A 157 -9.69 -14.44 4.80
CA ASP A 157 -10.65 -15.11 5.67
C ASP A 157 -10.47 -14.72 7.14
N ASP A 158 -11.34 -15.22 8.01
CA ASP A 158 -11.32 -14.89 9.44
C ASP A 158 -10.06 -15.38 10.18
N ASN A 159 -9.33 -16.37 9.64
CA ASN A 159 -8.10 -16.85 10.27
C ASN A 159 -6.89 -15.97 9.92
N LEU A 160 -6.91 -15.37 8.74
CA LEU A 160 -5.82 -14.55 8.21
C LEU A 160 -5.97 -13.04 8.52
N ALA A 161 -7.19 -12.57 8.80
CA ALA A 161 -7.51 -11.16 9.02
C ALA A 161 -7.55 -10.76 10.51
#